data_AF-A0A972TRK0-F1
#
_entry.id   AF-A0A972TRK0-F1
#
_cell.length_a   1.000
_cell.length_b   1.000
_cell.length_c   1.000
_cell.angle_alpha   90.00
_cell.angle_beta   90.00
_cell.angle_gamma   90.00
#
_symmetry.space_group_name_H-M   'P 1'
#
loop_
_entity.id
_entity.type
_entity.pdbx_description
1 polymer ?
#
loop_
_entity_poly.entity_id
_entity_poly.type
_entity_poly.pdbx_seq_one_letter_code
_entity_poly.pdbx_strand_id
1 'polypeptide(L)'
;MLKKTALICAISALSLALFAQELAHESLVINIEIPVRVFKGGTFVDNLTIDDFEVYEDGKLQKIEAVYLIKKTKIERKEEEKKKFEPQTSRSFYIFFQVTHYTSRMGDAVSYFIQNVLIP
;
A
#
# COMPACT_ATOMS: atom_id res chain seq x y z
N MET A 1 47.96 -1.93 -43.53
CA MET A 1 47.89 -2.28 -42.09
C MET A 1 46.95 -1.36 -41.30
N LEU A 2 46.86 -0.07 -41.65
CA LEU A 2 46.02 0.94 -40.99
C LEU A 2 44.49 0.66 -40.96
N LYS A 3 43.96 -0.06 -41.97
CA LYS A 3 42.52 -0.42 -42.02
C LYS A 3 42.15 -1.52 -41.00
N LYS A 4 43.09 -2.43 -40.68
CA LYS A 4 42.85 -3.52 -39.73
C LYS A 4 42.86 -3.01 -38.29
N THR A 5 43.73 -2.06 -37.97
CA THR A 5 43.79 -1.42 -36.65
C THR A 5 42.55 -0.55 -36.39
N ALA A 6 42.08 0.19 -37.41
CA ALA A 6 40.84 0.96 -37.30
C ALA A 6 39.61 0.07 -37.01
N LEU A 7 39.54 -1.11 -37.64
CA LEU A 7 38.45 -2.06 -37.42
C LEU A 7 38.46 -2.63 -36.00
N ILE A 8 39.63 -2.92 -35.44
CA ILE A 8 39.77 -3.44 -34.07
C ILE A 8 39.37 -2.37 -33.03
N CYS A 9 39.75 -1.10 -33.27
CA CYS A 9 39.33 0.00 -32.42
C CYS A 9 37.80 0.21 -32.48
N ALA A 10 37.20 0.10 -33.65
CA ALA A 10 35.75 0.22 -33.81
C ALA A 10 35.00 -0.90 -33.08
N ILE A 11 35.47 -2.15 -33.17
CA ILE A 11 34.89 -3.30 -32.46
C ILE A 11 35.03 -3.15 -30.95
N SER A 12 36.19 -2.67 -30.48
CA SER A 12 36.42 -2.43 -29.04
C SER A 12 35.51 -1.33 -28.51
N ALA A 13 35.37 -0.22 -29.23
CA ALA A 13 34.46 0.87 -28.87
C ALA A 13 33.00 0.42 -28.85
N LEU A 14 32.59 -0.43 -29.80
CA LEU A 14 31.24 -0.98 -29.86
C LEU A 14 30.97 -1.95 -28.71
N SER A 15 31.95 -2.75 -28.30
CA SER A 15 31.81 -3.65 -27.14
C SER A 15 31.63 -2.88 -25.83
N LEU A 16 32.39 -1.80 -25.62
CA LEU A 16 32.25 -0.92 -24.46
C LEU A 16 30.86 -0.25 -24.40
N ALA A 17 30.32 0.15 -25.54
CA ALA A 17 28.96 0.71 -25.62
C ALA A 17 27.87 -0.32 -25.28
N LEU A 18 28.07 -1.60 -25.63
CA LEU A 18 27.15 -2.69 -25.29
C LEU A 18 27.19 -3.07 -23.81
N PHE A 19 28.36 -2.98 -23.15
CA PHE A 19 28.48 -3.18 -21.70
C PHE A 19 27.98 -1.99 -20.86
N ALA A 20 27.86 -0.80 -21.44
CA ALA A 20 27.35 0.40 -20.78
C ALA A 20 25.81 0.49 -20.73
N GLN A 21 25.08 -0.51 -21.25
CA GLN A 21 23.65 -0.66 -20.98
C GLN A 21 23.47 -1.14 -19.54
N GLU A 22 23.60 -0.19 -18.62
CA GLU A 22 23.27 -0.36 -17.21
C GLU A 22 21.84 -0.89 -17.10
N LEU A 23 21.68 -1.99 -16.34
CA LEU A 23 20.40 -2.48 -15.90
C LEU A 23 19.71 -1.36 -15.11
N ALA A 24 18.83 -0.62 -15.79
CA ALA A 24 17.81 0.18 -15.14
C ALA A 24 16.84 -0.79 -14.46
N HIS A 25 17.24 -1.33 -13.31
CA HIS A 25 16.34 -2.02 -12.42
C HIS A 25 15.40 -0.96 -11.89
N GLU A 26 14.22 -0.83 -12.49
CA GLU A 26 13.12 -0.06 -11.92
C GLU A 26 12.77 -0.69 -10.57
N SER A 27 13.38 -0.17 -9.50
CA SER A 27 12.94 -0.45 -8.15
C SER A 27 11.54 0.13 -8.03
N LEU A 28 10.52 -0.72 -8.16
CA LEU A 28 9.15 -0.31 -7.90
C LEU A 28 9.08 0.09 -6.42
N VAL A 29 8.93 1.38 -6.15
CA VAL A 29 8.59 1.87 -4.81
C VAL A 29 7.13 1.52 -4.61
N ILE A 30 6.87 0.41 -3.91
CA ILE A 30 5.53 0.01 -3.53
C ILE A 30 5.19 0.77 -2.25
N ASN A 31 4.25 1.71 -2.34
CA ASN A 31 3.69 2.33 -1.14
C ASN A 31 2.81 1.30 -0.42
N ILE A 32 3.24 0.89 0.77
CA ILE A 32 2.49 -0.06 1.61
C ILE A 32 1.65 0.74 2.61
N GLU A 33 0.34 0.54 2.59
CA GLU A 33 -0.59 1.13 3.56
C GLU A 33 -0.80 0.17 4.75
N ILE A 34 -0.51 0.65 5.97
CA ILE A 34 -0.65 -0.15 7.19
C ILE A 34 -1.79 0.46 8.04
N PRO A 35 -2.97 -0.19 8.13
CA PRO A 35 -4.08 0.30 8.94
C PRO A 35 -3.87 -0.03 10.42
N VAL A 36 -3.87 0.98 11.29
CA VAL A 36 -3.72 0.81 12.74
C VAL A 36 -4.92 1.43 13.47
N ARG A 37 -5.33 0.82 14.59
CA ARG A 37 -6.28 1.42 15.55
C ARG A 37 -5.70 1.32 16.96
N VAL A 38 -5.63 2.45 17.65
CA VAL A 38 -5.09 2.52 19.00
C VAL A 38 -6.19 2.88 19.98
N PHE A 39 -6.28 2.12 21.07
CA PHE A 39 -7.26 2.30 22.13
C PHE A 39 -6.55 2.37 23.48
N LYS A 40 -7.07 3.23 24.37
CA LYS A 40 -6.69 3.24 25.78
C LYS A 40 -7.88 2.77 26.61
N GLY A 41 -7.82 1.53 27.07
CA GLY A 41 -8.98 0.84 27.64
C GLY A 41 -10.03 0.56 26.55
N GLY A 42 -11.05 1.42 26.45
CA GLY A 42 -12.09 1.37 25.41
C GLY A 42 -12.23 2.65 24.58
N THR A 43 -11.42 3.67 24.85
CA THR A 43 -11.49 4.96 24.17
C THR A 43 -10.51 4.97 23.01
N PHE A 44 -10.99 5.31 21.81
CA PHE A 44 -10.14 5.51 20.64
C PHE A 44 -9.23 6.71 20.86
N VAL A 45 -7.93 6.54 20.58
CA VAL A 45 -6.92 7.60 20.73
C VAL A 45 -6.69 8.22 19.36
N ASP A 46 -7.16 9.44 19.15
CA ASP A 46 -7.14 10.11 17.84
C ASP A 46 -6.09 11.21 17.72
N ASN A 47 -5.24 11.39 18.73
CA ASN A 47 -4.23 12.46 18.80
C ASN A 47 -2.78 11.97 18.64
N LEU A 48 -2.55 10.75 18.13
CA LEU A 48 -1.22 10.22 17.85
C LEU A 48 -0.59 10.91 16.63
N THR A 49 0.71 11.19 16.70
CA THR A 49 1.49 11.79 15.61
C THR A 49 2.35 10.73 14.92
N ILE A 50 3.01 11.11 13.82
CA ILE A 50 3.96 10.21 13.14
C ILE A 50 5.08 9.71 14.05
N ASP A 51 5.50 10.51 15.03
CA ASP A 51 6.58 10.19 15.98
C ASP A 51 6.20 9.10 16.99
N ASP A 52 4.91 8.79 17.12
CA ASP A 52 4.41 7.72 18.00
C ASP A 52 4.50 6.33 17.35
N PHE A 53 4.97 6.24 16.10
CA PHE A 53 5.01 4.99 15.32
C PHE A 53 6.41 4.67 14.81
N GLU A 54 6.75 3.38 14.88
CA GLU A 54 7.87 2.80 14.15
C GLU A 54 7.35 1.62 13.33
N VAL A 55 7.80 1.52 12.07
CA VAL A 55 7.45 0.40 11.19
C VAL A 55 8.72 -0.36 10.88
N TYR A 56 8.68 -1.69 11.00
CA TYR A 56 9.79 -2.56 10.65
C TYR A 56 9.36 -3.55 9.58
N GLU A 57 10.23 -3.79 8.61
CA GLU A 57 10.10 -4.87 7.61
C GLU A 57 11.32 -5.77 7.77
N ASP A 58 11.08 -7.06 8.05
CA ASP A 58 12.13 -8.04 8.34
C ASP A 58 13.15 -7.56 9.41
N GLY A 59 12.65 -6.85 10.43
CA GLY A 59 13.47 -6.30 11.51
C GLY A 59 14.26 -5.04 11.14
N LYS A 60 14.11 -4.49 9.94
CA LYS A 60 14.72 -3.22 9.52
C LYS A 60 13.72 -2.08 9.66
N LEU A 61 14.12 -1.00 10.33
CA LEU A 61 13.30 0.21 10.47
C LEU A 61 13.02 0.83 9.10
N GLN A 62 11.74 1.11 8.84
CA GLN A 62 11.23 1.71 7.63
C GLN A 62 10.84 3.16 7.90
N LYS A 63 11.10 4.02 6.92
CA LYS A 63 10.69 5.42 6.98
C LYS A 63 9.18 5.52 6.76
N ILE A 64 8.48 6.16 7.68
CA ILE A 64 7.06 6.49 7.52
C ILE A 64 6.99 7.81 6.74
N GLU A 65 6.32 7.81 5.59
CA GLU A 65 6.21 9.02 4.75
C GLU A 65 5.03 9.91 5.17
N ALA A 66 3.97 9.29 5.70
CA ALA A 66 2.76 9.99 6.12
C ALA A 66 1.91 9.16 7.10
N VAL A 67 1.15 9.86 7.94
CA VAL A 67 0.12 9.27 8.83
C VAL A 67 -1.22 9.98 8.60
N TYR A 68 -2.29 9.18 8.55
CA TYR A 68 -3.64 9.64 8.26
C TYR A 68 -4.59 9.23 9.37
N LEU A 69 -5.31 10.20 9.92
CA LEU A 69 -6.49 9.92 10.73
C LEU A 69 -7.71 9.82 9.81
N ILE A 70 -8.17 8.60 9.56
CA ILE A 70 -9.36 8.33 8.76
C ILE A 70 -10.54 8.06 9.68
N LYS A 71 -11.59 8.90 9.62
CA LYS A 71 -12.88 8.62 10.26
C LYS A 71 -13.94 8.38 9.18
N LYS A 72 -14.49 7.16 9.17
CA LYS A 72 -15.41 6.67 8.12
C LYS A 72 -14.74 6.74 6.73
N THR A 73 -15.16 7.70 5.91
CA THR A 73 -14.65 7.93 4.55
C THR A 73 -13.90 9.26 4.41
N LYS A 74 -13.67 9.98 5.52
CA LYS A 74 -13.02 11.27 5.52
C LYS A 74 -11.65 11.20 6.18
N ILE A 75 -10.68 11.85 5.57
CA ILE A 75 -9.37 12.12 6.18
C ILE A 75 -9.57 13.35 7.07
N GLU A 76 -9.46 13.18 8.39
CA GLU A 76 -9.61 14.27 9.37
C GLU A 76 -8.28 14.94 9.70
N ARG A 77 -7.18 14.18 9.72
CA ARG A 77 -5.82 14.69 9.90
C ARG A 77 -4.87 13.99 8.95
N LYS A 78 -3.88 14.75 8.49
CA LYS A 78 -2.82 14.32 7.60
C LYS A 78 -1.51 14.94 8.09
N GLU A 79 -0.53 14.09 8.37
CA GLU A 79 0.85 14.48 8.66
C GLU A 79 1.74 13.90 7.58
N GLU A 80 2.44 14.75 6.81
CA GLU A 80 3.29 14.36 5.69
C GLU A 80 4.63 15.07 5.78
N GLU A 81 5.73 14.34 5.56
CA GLU A 81 7.04 14.98 5.57
C GLU A 81 7.39 15.65 4.24
N LYS A 82 7.09 15.04 3.07
CA LYS A 82 7.68 15.49 1.78
C LYS A 82 6.81 15.40 0.53
N LYS A 83 5.73 14.61 0.49
CA LYS A 83 4.84 14.52 -0.69
C LYS A 83 3.38 14.41 -0.27
N LYS A 84 2.51 15.12 -1.00
CA LYS A 84 1.06 14.90 -0.97
C LYS A 84 0.75 13.50 -1.47
N PHE A 85 0.47 12.57 -0.56
CA PHE A 85 -0.09 11.26 -0.83
C PHE A 85 -1.59 11.31 -0.48
N GLU A 86 -2.43 10.72 -1.31
CA GLU A 86 -3.87 10.64 -1.06
C GLU A 86 -4.23 9.16 -0.90
N PRO A 87 -4.42 8.68 0.33
CA PRO A 87 -4.70 7.27 0.56
C PRO A 87 -6.07 6.92 -0.02
N GLN A 88 -6.19 5.71 -0.56
CA GLN A 88 -7.46 5.26 -1.10
C GLN A 88 -8.38 4.82 0.05
N THR A 89 -9.32 5.70 0.43
CA THR A 89 -10.23 5.46 1.56
C THR A 89 -11.52 4.70 1.20
N SER A 90 -11.84 4.54 -0.08
CA SER A 90 -12.99 3.75 -0.54
C SER A 90 -12.77 2.26 -0.27
N ARG A 91 -13.80 1.60 0.27
CA ARG A 91 -13.79 0.17 0.56
C ARG A 91 -14.99 -0.49 -0.10
N SER A 92 -14.71 -1.57 -0.82
CA SER A 92 -15.73 -2.46 -1.38
C SER A 92 -15.72 -3.76 -0.58
N PHE A 93 -16.83 -4.08 0.08
CA PHE A 93 -16.99 -5.34 0.81
C PHE A 93 -17.83 -6.30 -0.02
N TYR A 94 -17.29 -7.49 -0.29
CA TYR A 94 -18.03 -8.58 -0.91
C TYR A 94 -18.26 -9.67 0.13
N ILE A 95 -19.51 -9.97 0.43
CA ILE A 95 -19.90 -11.01 1.39
C ILE A 95 -20.63 -12.10 0.61
N PHE A 96 -20.06 -13.30 0.59
CA PHE A 96 -20.63 -14.47 -0.07
C PHE A 96 -21.20 -15.43 0.99
N PHE A 97 -22.43 -15.89 0.77
CA PHE A 97 -23.08 -16.88 1.60
C PHE A 97 -23.40 -18.11 0.76
N GLN A 98 -23.04 -19.29 1.26
CA GLN A 98 -23.50 -20.56 0.71
C GLN A 98 -24.54 -21.17 1.66
N VAL A 99 -25.72 -21.42 1.11
CA VAL A 99 -26.83 -22.03 1.84
C VAL A 99 -27.07 -23.42 1.28
N THR A 100 -26.91 -24.45 2.11
CA THR A 100 -27.21 -25.83 1.71
C THR A 100 -28.67 -26.20 1.98
N HIS A 101 -29.27 -25.67 3.05
CA HIS A 101 -30.68 -25.86 3.39
C HIS A 101 -31.30 -24.54 3.86
N TYR A 102 -32.37 -24.12 3.20
CA TYR A 102 -33.05 -22.85 3.50
C TYR A 102 -34.17 -23.03 4.53
N THR A 103 -34.28 -22.06 5.44
CA THR A 103 -35.45 -21.89 6.33
C THR A 103 -35.93 -20.44 6.26
N SER A 104 -37.22 -20.21 6.48
CA SER A 104 -37.80 -18.86 6.47
C SER A 104 -37.12 -17.91 7.46
N ARG A 105 -36.79 -18.41 8.66
CA ARG A 105 -36.04 -17.67 9.69
C ARG A 105 -34.68 -17.19 9.22
N MET A 106 -34.05 -17.89 8.28
CA MET A 106 -32.77 -17.48 7.72
C MET A 106 -32.93 -16.28 6.77
N GLY A 107 -34.06 -16.18 6.07
CA GLY A 107 -34.45 -14.96 5.36
C GLY A 107 -34.53 -13.77 6.31
N ASP A 108 -35.26 -13.94 7.42
CA ASP A 108 -35.39 -12.90 8.45
C ASP A 108 -34.03 -12.48 9.03
N ALA A 109 -33.13 -13.45 9.27
CA ALA A 109 -31.80 -13.20 9.79
C ALA A 109 -30.90 -12.44 8.80
N VAL A 110 -30.93 -12.80 7.51
CA VAL A 110 -30.19 -12.08 6.47
C VAL A 110 -30.74 -10.65 6.32
N SER A 111 -32.07 -10.49 6.30
CA SER A 111 -32.70 -9.17 6.27
C SER A 111 -32.30 -8.32 7.47
N TYR A 112 -32.33 -8.89 8.68
CA TYR A 112 -31.89 -8.19 9.89
C TYR A 112 -30.41 -7.79 9.81
N PHE A 113 -29.53 -8.71 9.40
CA PHE A 113 -28.10 -8.46 9.24
C PHE A 113 -27.84 -7.30 8.28
N ILE A 114 -28.47 -7.30 7.10
CA ILE A 114 -28.30 -6.22 6.13
C ILE A 114 -28.80 -4.89 6.69
N GLN A 115 -29.98 -4.88 7.30
CA GLN A 115 -30.64 -3.63 7.72
C GLN A 115 -30.06 -3.02 9.00
N ASN A 116 -29.53 -3.83 9.91
CA ASN A 116 -29.19 -3.39 11.28
C ASN A 116 -27.74 -3.63 11.67
N VAL A 117 -26.99 -4.46 10.93
CA VAL A 117 -25.61 -4.83 11.29
C VAL A 117 -24.61 -4.39 10.22
N LEU A 118 -24.94 -4.55 8.94
CA LEU A 118 -24.02 -4.28 7.84
C LEU A 118 -23.91 -2.79 7.49
N ILE A 119 -24.98 -2.01 7.68
CA ILE A 119 -24.98 -0.57 7.45
C ILE A 119 -24.31 0.11 8.66
N PRO A 120 -23.33 1.04 8.45
CA PRO A 120 -22.58 1.69 9.52
C PRO A 120 -23.39 2.65 10.40
#